data_AF-A0A8T6SB14-F1
#
_entry.id   AF-A0A8T6SB14-F1
#
_cell.length_a   1.000
_cell.length_b   1.000
_cell.length_c   1.000
_cell.angle_alpha   90.00
_cell.angle_beta   90.00
_cell.angle_gamma   90.00
#
_symmetry.space_group_name_H-M   'P 1'
#
loop_
_entity.id
_entity.type
_entity.pdbx_description
1 polymer ?
#
loop_
_entity_poly.entity_id
_entity_poly.type
_entity_poly.pdbx_seq_one_letter_code
_entity_poly.pdbx_strand_id
1 'polypeptide(L)' 'MTQEIRLAYWQNDISFGFAALHFNNPQKNEYAYFLENYEKEWRYVGKQRIASYTNLDPG' A
#
# COMPACT_ATOMS: atom_id res chain seq x y z
N MET A 1 16.59 3.21 -9.02
CA MET A 1 15.38 3.38 -8.19
C MET A 1 14.27 3.77 -9.15
N THR A 2 13.24 2.95 -9.28
CA THR A 2 12.17 3.19 -10.26
C THR A 2 11.17 4.13 -9.61
N GLN A 3 11.01 5.34 -10.17
CA GLN A 3 10.14 6.38 -9.61
C GLN A 3 8.66 6.21 -10.05
N GLU A 4 8.41 5.37 -11.06
CA GLU A 4 7.10 5.17 -11.67
C GLU A 4 6.96 3.72 -12.15
N ILE A 5 5.80 3.11 -11.89
CA ILE A 5 5.42 1.81 -12.42
C ILE A 5 4.15 2.03 -13.24
N ARG A 6 4.18 1.68 -14.53
CA ARG A 6 3.00 1.72 -15.40
C ARG A 6 2.41 0.33 -15.49
N LEU A 7 1.13 0.20 -15.18
CA LEU A 7 0.40 -1.05 -15.24
C LEU A 7 -0.52 -1.04 -16.46
N ALA A 8 -0.62 -2.18 -17.13
CA ALA A 8 -1.60 -2.34 -18.20
C ALA A 8 -3.02 -2.39 -17.63
N TYR A 9 -4.01 -2.09 -18.47
CA TYR A 9 -5.44 -2.08 -18.08
C TYR A 9 -5.90 -3.36 -17.36
N TRP A 10 -5.38 -4.52 -17.77
CA TRP A 10 -5.72 -5.83 -17.18
C TRP A 10 -4.94 -6.16 -15.88
N GLN A 11 -4.06 -5.27 -15.42
CA GLN A 11 -3.27 -5.43 -14.19
C GLN A 11 -3.85 -4.55 -13.07
N ASN A 12 -5.14 -4.68 -12.83
CA ASN A 12 -5.90 -3.88 -11.88
C ASN A 12 -5.99 -4.48 -10.47
N ASP A 13 -5.40 -5.66 -10.25
CA ASP A 13 -5.17 -6.27 -8.94
C ASP A 13 -3.71 -6.06 -8.51
N ILE A 14 -3.49 -5.23 -7.49
CA ILE A 14 -2.16 -4.82 -7.04
C ILE A 14 -2.05 -5.04 -5.53
N SER A 15 -0.92 -5.59 -5.10
CA SER A 15 -0.57 -5.66 -3.68
C SER A 15 0.80 -5.06 -3.40
N PHE A 16 0.85 -4.15 -2.44
CA PHE A 16 2.08 -3.52 -1.96
C PHE A 16 2.44 -4.09 -0.60
N GLY A 17 3.56 -4.82 -0.54
CA GLY A 17 4.17 -5.26 0.70
C GLY A 17 5.19 -4.23 1.18
N PHE A 18 5.09 -3.80 2.43
CA PHE A 18 6.05 -2.87 3.04
C PHE A 18 6.51 -3.39 4.40
N ALA A 19 7.75 -3.08 4.77
CA ALA A 19 8.30 -3.46 6.06
C ALA A 19 9.06 -2.28 6.67
N ALA A 20 8.67 -1.86 7.87
CA ALA A 20 9.53 -0.98 8.65
C ALA A 20 10.70 -1.79 9.22
N LEU A 21 11.92 -1.31 9.00
CA LEU A 21 13.16 -1.86 9.56
C LEU A 21 13.32 -1.59 11.07
N HIS A 22 12.25 -1.17 11.76
CA HIS A 22 12.26 -0.93 13.20
C HIS A 22 12.14 -2.25 13.96
N PHE A 23 13.29 -2.85 14.29
CA PHE A 23 13.40 -4.12 15.02
C PHE A 23 13.36 -4.00 16.54
N ASN A 24 13.50 -2.79 17.11
CA ASN A 24 13.54 -2.60 18.57
C ASN A 24 12.21 -2.86 19.27
N ASN A 25 11.07 -2.69 18.57
CA ASN A 25 9.74 -3.00 19.10
C ASN A 25 8.73 -3.21 17.95
N PRO A 26 8.85 -4.29 17.16
CA PRO A 26 8.00 -4.54 16.00
C PRO A 26 6.51 -4.66 16.35
N GLN A 27 6.20 -4.94 17.61
CA GLN A 27 4.85 -4.99 18.19
C GLN A 27 4.18 -3.62 18.30
N LYS A 28 4.94 -2.53 18.33
CA LYS A 28 4.44 -1.14 18.39
C LYS A 28 4.42 -0.43 17.03
N ASN A 29 4.87 -1.11 15.97
CA ASN A 29 4.85 -0.51 14.64
C ASN A 29 3.41 -0.50 14.14
N GLU A 30 2.89 0.70 13.93
CA GLU A 30 1.64 0.94 13.25
C GLU A 30 1.91 1.42 11.83
N TYR A 31 1.10 0.94 10.90
CA TYR A 31 1.23 1.23 9.49
C TYR A 31 -0.04 1.91 9.00
N ALA A 32 0.15 2.93 8.19
CA ALA A 32 -0.90 3.56 7.42
C ALA A 32 -0.43 3.72 5.97
N TYR A 33 -1.36 3.59 5.04
CA TYR A 33 -1.12 3.85 3.62
C TYR A 33 -2.23 4.73 3.04
N PHE A 34 -1.89 5.42 1.97
CA PHE A 34 -2.79 6.30 1.24
C PHE A 34 -2.52 6.17 -0.26
N LEU A 35 -3.55 5.77 -1.02
CA LEU A 35 -3.53 5.77 -2.47
C LEU A 35 -4.21 7.05 -2.97
N GLU A 36 -3.39 7.96 -3.48
CA GLU A 36 -3.84 9.23 -4.05
C GLU A 36 -4.87 8.98 -5.17
N ASN A 37 -5.92 9.80 -5.21
CA ASN A 37 -7.09 9.68 -6.09
C ASN A 37 -7.99 8.46 -5.87
N TYR A 38 -7.68 7.56 -4.94
CA TYR A 38 -8.54 6.44 -4.56
C TYR A 38 -9.10 6.60 -3.14
N GLU A 39 -8.25 6.96 -2.18
CA GLU A 39 -8.63 7.17 -0.79
C GLU A 39 -8.86 8.66 -0.48
N LYS A 40 -9.76 8.95 0.46
CA LYS A 40 -10.02 10.31 0.99
C LYS A 40 -9.30 10.58 2.31
N GLU A 41 -8.86 9.53 2.97
CA GLU A 41 -8.19 9.56 4.27
C GLU A 41 -7.16 8.44 4.36
N TRP A 42 -6.19 8.59 5.26
CA TRP A 42 -5.18 7.57 5.53
C TRP A 42 -5.84 6.30 6.05
N ARG A 43 -5.51 5.16 5.45
CA ARG A 43 -5.95 3.86 5.94
C ARG A 43 -4.98 3.33 6.99
N TYR A 44 -5.39 3.41 8.26
CA TYR A 44 -4.65 2.84 9.38
C TYR A 44 -4.90 1.34 9.46
N VAL A 45 -3.86 0.53 9.28
CA VAL A 45 -3.96 -0.94 9.23
C VAL A 45 -3.22 -1.64 10.38
N GLY A 46 -2.81 -0.86 11.39
CA GLY A 46 -2.14 -1.37 12.58
C GLY A 46 -0.88 -2.13 12.20
N LYS A 47 -0.87 -3.46 12.41
CA LYS A 47 0.29 -4.32 12.14
C LYS A 47 0.34 -4.90 10.72
N GLN A 48 -0.69 -4.68 9.91
CA GLN A 48 -0.76 -5.22 8.56
C GLN A 48 0.29 -4.55 7.67
N ARG A 49 1.02 -5.38 6.92
CA ARG A 49 2.16 -4.98 6.08
C ARG A 49 1.88 -5.06 4.59
N ILE A 50 0.62 -5.32 4.25
CA ILE A 50 0.17 -5.56 2.88
C ILE A 50 -1.02 -4.63 2.63
N ALA A 51 -0.89 -3.78 1.62
CA ALA A 51 -2.01 -3.04 1.05
C ALA A 51 -2.42 -3.76 -0.24
N SER A 52 -3.65 -4.27 -0.29
CA SER A 52 -4.18 -4.93 -1.49
C SER A 52 -5.33 -4.12 -2.06
N TYR A 53 -5.24 -3.86 -3.36
CA TYR A 53 -6.25 -3.18 -4.15
C TYR A 53 -6.67 -4.12 -5.26
N THR A 54 -7.98 -4.37 -5.35
CA THR A 54 -8.57 -5.25 -6.36
C THR A 54 -9.50 -4.45 -7.23
N ASN A 55 -9.54 -4.77 -8.52
CA ASN A 55 -10.41 -4.11 -9.48
C ASN A 55 -10.28 -2.58 -9.47
N LEU A 56 -9.03 -2.08 -9.49
CA LEU A 56 -8.79 -0.64 -9.65
C LEU A 56 -9.34 -0.14 -10.98
N ASP A 57 -10.08 0.96 -10.92
CA ASP A 57 -10.57 1.62 -12.12
C ASP A 57 -9.38 2.19 -12.92
N PRO A 58 -9.42 2.09 -14.26
CA PRO A 58 -8.43 2.75 -15.10
C PRO A 58 -8.46 4.27 -14.90
N GLY A 59 -7.30 4.89 -14.71
CA GLY A 59 -7.16 6.34 -14.52
C GLY A 59 -5.76 6.83 -14.83
#